data_AF-A0A9W4K4V5-F1
#
_entry.id   AF-A0A9W4K4V5-F1
#
_cell.length_a   1.000
_cell.length_b   1.000
_cell.length_c   1.000
_cell.angle_alpha   90.00
_cell.angle_beta   90.00
_cell.angle_gamma   90.00
#
_symmetry.space_group_name_H-M   'P 1'
#
loop_
_entity.id
_entity.type
_entity.pdbx_description
1 polymer ?
#
loop_
_entity_poly.entity_id
_entity_poly.type
_entity_poly.pdbx_seq_one_letter_code
_entity_poly.pdbx_strand_id
1 'polypeptide(L)'
;MPSTGLTQVPQAVLDLSGDLEELVYTKAAIGIYDRTMLAIINTTTTPAQLNLHRGSWLQAKSKVASLHRSIVAGFNRLPRHMKRSFVRGNRSTLSEHGFRPSADDLEITRPGSRGVIIVL
;
A
#
# COMPACT_ATOMS: atom_id res chain seq x y z
N MET A 1 1.73 26.60 -33.48
CA MET A 1 2.50 25.46 -32.93
C MET A 1 1.62 24.77 -31.92
N PRO A 2 1.30 23.47 -32.03
CA PRO A 2 0.50 22.81 -31.01
C PRO A 2 1.39 22.59 -29.78
N SER A 3 1.00 23.19 -28.67
CA SER A 3 1.63 23.00 -27.37
C SER A 3 1.45 21.55 -26.98
N THR A 4 2.54 20.79 -26.86
CA THR A 4 2.55 19.47 -26.23
C THR A 4 2.11 19.65 -24.78
N GLY A 5 0.80 19.49 -24.55
CA GLY A 5 0.23 19.42 -23.22
C GLY A 5 0.79 18.19 -22.52
N LEU A 6 1.93 18.36 -21.84
CA LEU A 6 2.35 17.45 -20.79
C LEU A 6 1.14 17.30 -19.88
N THR A 7 0.51 16.13 -19.93
CA THR A 7 -0.69 15.84 -19.15
C THR A 7 -0.23 15.85 -17.70
N GLN A 8 -0.35 16.99 -17.03
CA GLN A 8 0.13 17.18 -15.67
C GLN A 8 -0.67 16.22 -14.78
N VAL A 9 -0.01 15.15 -14.36
CA VAL A 9 -0.61 14.21 -13.41
C VAL A 9 -0.84 14.99 -12.12
N PRO A 10 -2.08 15.07 -11.61
CA PRO A 10 -2.39 15.83 -10.41
C PRO A 10 -1.58 15.30 -9.23
N GLN A 11 -1.10 16.21 -8.38
CA GLN A 11 -0.31 15.87 -7.19
C GLN A 11 -0.98 14.78 -6.34
N ALA A 12 -2.30 14.85 -6.16
CA ALA A 12 -3.06 13.86 -5.40
C ALA A 12 -2.95 12.42 -5.96
N VAL A 13 -2.78 12.26 -7.28
CA VAL A 13 -2.58 10.94 -7.91
C VAL A 13 -1.14 10.47 -7.74
N LEU A 14 -0.18 11.40 -7.79
CA LEU A 14 1.23 11.11 -7.52
C LEU A 14 1.44 10.68 -6.07
N ASP A 15 0.90 11.44 -5.11
CA ASP A 15 0.97 11.12 -3.68
C ASP A 15 0.36 9.73 -3.41
N LEU A 16 -0.80 9.44 -4.00
CA LEU A 16 -1.46 8.14 -3.85
C LEU A 16 -0.63 6.99 -4.44
N SER A 17 0.04 7.24 -5.57
CA SER A 17 0.93 6.25 -6.20
C SER A 17 2.18 6.02 -5.36
N GLY A 18 2.74 7.09 -4.76
CA GLY A 18 3.85 7.02 -3.82
C GLY A 18 3.50 6.22 -2.56
N ASP A 19 2.32 6.43 -1.98
CA ASP A 19 1.82 5.64 -0.85
C ASP A 19 1.70 4.14 -1.20
N LEU A 20 1.24 3.82 -2.42
CA LEU A 20 1.15 2.44 -2.91
C LEU A 20 2.53 1.81 -3.11
N GLU A 21 3.47 2.54 -3.69
CA GLU A 21 4.85 2.08 -3.85
C GLU A 21 5.53 1.84 -2.49
N GLU A 22 5.34 2.75 -1.54
CA GLU A 22 5.88 2.61 -0.19
C GLU A 22 5.28 1.39 0.53
N LEU A 23 3.99 1.11 0.30
CA LEU A 23 3.34 -0.09 0.83
C LEU A 23 3.99 -1.37 0.28
N VAL A 24 4.23 -1.41 -1.03
CA VAL A 24 4.89 -2.54 -1.71
C VAL A 24 6.26 -2.78 -1.10
N TYR A 25 7.07 -1.73 -1.03
CA TYR A 25 8.42 -1.79 -0.47
C TYR A 25 8.43 -2.24 0.99
N THR A 26 7.58 -1.65 1.81
CA THR A 26 7.52 -1.98 3.25
C THR A 26 7.08 -3.42 3.47
N LYS A 27 6.11 -3.93 2.70
CA LYS A 27 5.68 -5.33 2.78
C LYS A 27 6.78 -6.29 2.33
N ALA A 28 7.52 -5.96 1.27
CA ALA A 28 8.65 -6.76 0.82
C ALA A 28 9.76 -6.83 1.90
N ALA A 29 10.09 -5.69 2.52
CA ALA A 29 11.05 -5.62 3.61
C ALA A 29 10.64 -6.47 4.82
N ILE A 30 9.36 -6.44 5.21
CA ILE A 30 8.81 -7.31 6.28
C ILE A 30 8.95 -8.78 5.89
N GLY A 31 8.63 -9.15 4.65
CA GLY A 31 8.74 -10.54 4.17
C GLY A 31 10.19 -11.05 4.19
N ILE A 32 11.16 -10.22 3.80
CA ILE A 32 12.60 -10.54 3.90
C ILE A 32 13.00 -10.71 5.37
N TYR A 33 12.56 -9.80 6.23
CA TYR A 33 12.83 -9.89 7.67
C TYR A 33 12.27 -11.18 8.28
N ASP A 34 11.02 -11.52 8.01
CA ASP A 34 10.37 -12.73 8.54
C ASP A 34 11.14 -14.01 8.12
N ARG A 35 11.68 -14.04 6.90
CA ARG A 35 12.51 -15.15 6.40
C ARG A 35 13.91 -15.18 7.05
N THR A 36 14.52 -14.02 7.24
CA THR A 36 15.90 -13.90 7.73
C THR A 36 16.00 -14.02 9.25
N MET A 37 14.94 -13.71 9.99
CA MET A 37 14.90 -13.83 11.46
C MET A 37 15.21 -15.26 11.94
N LEU A 38 14.78 -16.28 11.19
CA LEU A 38 15.13 -17.68 11.48
C LEU A 38 16.64 -17.93 11.44
N ALA A 39 17.38 -17.24 10.57
CA ALA A 39 18.84 -17.33 10.50
C ALA A 39 19.51 -16.54 11.64
N ILE A 40 18.97 -15.37 12.00
CA ILE A 40 19.50 -14.49 13.06
C ILE A 40 19.40 -15.18 14.43
N ILE A 41 18.28 -15.85 14.73
CA ILE A 41 18.09 -16.59 15.99
C ILE A 41 19.15 -17.70 16.17
N ASN A 42 19.69 -18.24 15.08
CA ASN A 42 20.74 -19.26 15.10
C ASN A 42 22.17 -18.70 15.14
N THR A 43 22.34 -17.37 15.18
CA THR A 43 23.63 -16.69 15.28
C THR A 43 23.80 -15.99 16.62
N THR A 44 25.04 -15.63 16.97
CA THR A 44 25.43 -14.95 18.22
C THR A 44 24.97 -13.48 18.29
N THR A 45 23.70 -13.23 18.01
CA THR A 45 23.09 -11.90 18.07
C THR A 45 22.78 -11.56 19.52
N THR A 46 23.20 -10.37 19.97
CA THR A 46 22.96 -9.95 21.36
C THR A 46 21.46 -9.68 21.59
N PRO A 47 20.95 -9.82 22.84
CA PRO A 47 19.56 -9.48 23.15
C PRO A 47 19.18 -8.04 22.78
N ALA A 48 20.12 -7.09 22.88
CA ALA A 48 19.89 -5.70 22.51
C ALA A 48 19.65 -5.53 21.00
N GLN A 49 20.45 -6.19 20.16
CA GLN A 49 20.26 -6.19 18.70
C GLN A 49 18.95 -6.84 18.31
N LEU A 50 18.59 -7.97 18.94
CA LEU A 50 17.32 -8.65 18.70
C LEU A 50 16.12 -7.74 19.03
N ASN A 51 16.19 -7.00 20.15
CA ASN A 51 15.15 -6.06 20.54
C ASN A 51 15.02 -4.87 19.57
N LEU A 52 16.14 -4.34 19.07
CA LEU A 52 16.12 -3.29 18.04
C LEU A 52 15.45 -3.79 16.75
N HIS A 53 15.85 -4.97 16.27
CA HIS A 53 15.24 -5.60 15.09
C HIS A 53 13.72 -5.77 15.27
N ARG A 54 13.30 -6.30 16.42
CA ARG A 54 11.88 -6.47 16.75
C ARG A 54 11.13 -5.14 16.77
N GLY A 55 11.74 -4.08 17.31
CA GLY A 55 11.19 -2.73 17.31
C GLY A 55 10.96 -2.19 15.90
N SER A 56 11.98 -2.26 15.03
CA SER A 56 11.88 -1.84 13.62
C SER A 56 10.81 -2.62 12.86
N TRP A 57 10.69 -3.93 13.11
CA TRP A 57 9.67 -4.75 12.47
C TRP A 57 8.25 -4.39 12.91
N LEU A 58 8.02 -4.13 14.20
CA LEU A 58 6.72 -3.66 14.68
C LEU A 58 6.35 -2.30 14.09
N GLN A 59 7.33 -1.39 13.96
CA GLN A 59 7.12 -0.09 13.31
C GLN A 59 6.76 -0.27 11.83
N ALA A 60 7.45 -1.14 11.09
CA ALA A 60 7.13 -1.43 9.70
C ALA A 60 5.70 -1.99 9.54
N LYS A 61 5.28 -2.90 10.42
CA LYS A 61 3.90 -3.42 10.44
C LYS A 61 2.86 -2.33 10.72
N SER A 62 3.14 -1.44 11.67
CA SER A 62 2.29 -0.28 11.95
C SER A 62 2.18 0.64 10.73
N LYS A 63 3.29 0.88 10.04
CA LYS A 63 3.34 1.68 8.82
C LYS A 63 2.50 1.08 7.69
N VAL A 64 2.55 -0.25 7.48
CA VAL A 64 1.67 -0.94 6.52
C VAL A 64 0.19 -0.63 6.80
N ALA A 65 -0.24 -0.72 8.05
CA ALA A 65 -1.63 -0.42 8.43
C ALA A 65 -1.98 1.06 8.21
N SER A 66 -1.03 1.97 8.44
CA SER A 66 -1.19 3.40 8.15
C SER A 66 -1.36 3.66 6.66
N LEU A 67 -0.49 3.08 5.82
CA LEU A 67 -0.53 3.22 4.37
C LEU A 67 -1.82 2.66 3.79
N HIS A 68 -2.31 1.52 4.28
CA HIS A 68 -3.63 1.01 3.88
C HIS A 68 -4.75 2.01 4.13
N ARG A 69 -4.74 2.74 5.25
CA ARG A 69 -5.74 3.77 5.53
C ARG A 69 -5.55 5.00 4.65
N SER A 70 -4.30 5.44 4.48
CA SER A 70 -3.95 6.60 3.65
C SER A 70 -4.40 6.39 2.20
N ILE A 71 -4.10 5.23 1.62
CA ILE A 71 -4.45 4.90 0.23
C ILE A 71 -5.96 4.93 0.02
N VAL A 72 -6.75 4.32 0.92
CA VAL A 72 -8.23 4.36 0.80
C VAL A 72 -8.75 5.79 0.93
N ALA A 73 -8.22 6.57 1.87
CA ALA A 73 -8.64 7.95 2.08
C ALA A 73 -8.26 8.86 0.90
N GLY A 74 -7.04 8.75 0.40
CA GLY A 74 -6.53 9.49 -0.77
C GLY A 74 -7.30 9.13 -2.02
N PHE A 75 -7.53 7.84 -2.26
CA PHE A 75 -8.35 7.36 -3.36
C PHE A 75 -9.77 7.94 -3.31
N ASN A 76 -10.42 7.94 -2.14
CA ASN A 76 -11.78 8.45 -2.00
C ASN A 76 -11.93 9.94 -2.31
N ARG A 77 -10.85 10.73 -2.18
CA ARG A 77 -10.81 12.15 -2.53
C ARG A 77 -10.62 12.40 -4.02
N LEU A 78 -10.25 11.39 -4.81
CA LEU A 78 -10.02 11.57 -6.24
C LEU A 78 -11.34 11.72 -7.02
N PRO A 79 -11.36 12.57 -8.06
CA PRO A 79 -12.43 12.57 -9.06
C PRO A 79 -12.61 11.20 -9.74
N ARG A 80 -13.84 10.88 -10.17
CA ARG A 80 -14.19 9.58 -10.77
C ARG A 80 -13.26 9.12 -11.90
N HIS A 81 -12.86 10.02 -12.81
CA HIS A 81 -11.99 9.67 -13.93
C HIS A 81 -10.56 9.31 -13.48
N MET A 82 -10.07 9.96 -12.42
CA MET A 82 -8.76 9.67 -11.84
C MET A 82 -8.76 8.36 -11.05
N LYS A 83 -9.84 8.09 -10.30
CA LYS A 83 -10.05 6.80 -9.62
C LYS A 83 -9.91 5.63 -10.60
N ARG A 84 -10.64 5.69 -11.71
CA ARG A 84 -10.58 4.66 -12.76
C ARG A 84 -9.17 4.51 -13.35
N SER A 85 -8.52 5.63 -13.65
CA SER A 85 -7.17 5.62 -14.21
C SER A 85 -6.17 5.00 -13.24
N PHE A 86 -6.24 5.37 -11.96
CA PHE A 86 -5.40 4.83 -10.90
C PHE A 86 -5.62 3.32 -10.70
N VAL A 87 -6.87 2.86 -10.59
CA VAL A 87 -7.18 1.44 -10.42
C VAL A 87 -6.72 0.64 -11.64
N ARG A 88 -6.98 1.11 -12.86
CA ARG A 88 -6.56 0.40 -14.08
C ARG A 88 -5.05 0.26 -14.16
N GLY A 89 -4.31 1.33 -13.83
CA GLY A 89 -2.84 1.32 -13.83
C GLY A 89 -2.23 0.42 -12.76
N ASN A 90 -2.93 0.22 -11.63
CA ASN A 90 -2.37 -0.44 -10.43
C ASN A 90 -3.14 -1.71 -10.02
N ARG A 91 -3.98 -2.28 -10.89
CA ARG A 91 -4.97 -3.29 -10.49
C ARG A 91 -4.34 -4.54 -9.87
N SER A 92 -3.26 -5.03 -10.49
CA SER A 92 -2.50 -6.18 -10.00
C SER A 92 -1.90 -5.88 -8.63
N THR A 93 -1.18 -4.77 -8.50
CA THR A 93 -0.53 -4.33 -7.26
C THR A 93 -1.52 -4.14 -6.12
N LEU A 94 -2.67 -3.51 -6.39
CA LEU A 94 -3.74 -3.33 -5.42
C LEU A 94 -4.25 -4.69 -4.92
N SER A 95 -4.53 -5.61 -5.84
CA SER A 95 -5.06 -6.94 -5.54
C SER A 95 -4.06 -7.80 -4.75
N GLU A 96 -2.80 -7.81 -5.18
CA GLU A 96 -1.68 -8.49 -4.50
C GLU A 96 -1.50 -7.99 -3.07
N HIS A 97 -1.73 -6.69 -2.84
CA HIS A 97 -1.60 -6.09 -1.52
C HIS A 97 -2.90 -6.01 -0.73
N GLY A 98 -3.93 -6.73 -1.18
CA GLY A 98 -5.16 -7.04 -0.45
C GLY A 98 -6.27 -6.00 -0.58
N PHE A 99 -6.08 -4.98 -1.41
CA PHE A 99 -7.18 -4.10 -1.78
C PHE A 99 -8.12 -4.83 -2.73
N ARG A 100 -9.40 -4.50 -2.68
CA ARG A 100 -10.39 -4.98 -3.66
C ARG A 100 -11.02 -3.80 -4.35
N PRO A 101 -10.61 -3.50 -5.59
CA PRO A 101 -11.33 -2.55 -6.42
C PRO A 101 -12.76 -3.05 -6.71
N SER A 102 -13.72 -2.15 -6.72
CA SER A 102 -15.09 -2.44 -7.17
C SER A 102 -15.12 -2.75 -8.67
N ALA A 103 -16.24 -3.32 -9.15
CA ALA A 103 -16.41 -3.65 -10.57
C ALA A 103 -16.34 -2.42 -11.50
N ASP A 104 -16.70 -1.24 -10.99
CA ASP A 104 -16.69 0.03 -11.71
C ASP A 104 -15.42 0.88 -11.49
N ASP A 105 -14.44 0.33 -10.75
CA ASP A 105 -13.15 0.96 -10.40
C ASP A 105 -13.30 2.29 -9.63
N LEU A 106 -14.42 2.51 -8.93
CA LEU A 106 -14.71 3.75 -8.17
C LEU A 106 -14.53 3.62 -6.66
N GLU A 107 -14.34 2.41 -6.16
CA GLU A 107 -14.10 2.11 -4.75
C GLU A 107 -12.95 1.12 -4.61
N ILE A 108 -12.19 1.23 -3.52
CA ILE A 108 -11.23 0.22 -3.09
C ILE A 108 -11.50 -0.09 -1.61
N THR A 109 -11.68 -1.36 -1.27
CA THR A 109 -11.80 -1.75 0.14
C THR A 109 -10.44 -2.11 0.72
N ARG A 110 -10.18 -1.72 1.97
CA ARG A 110 -8.97 -2.13 2.70
C ARG A 110 -8.92 -3.66 2.89
N PRO A 111 -7.72 -4.25 2.97
CA PRO A 111 -7.56 -5.65 3.33
C PRO A 111 -8.23 -5.95 4.68
N GLY A 112 -8.98 -7.05 4.76
CA GLY A 112 -9.66 -7.48 6.00
C GLY A 112 -10.92 -6.69 6.36
N SER A 113 -11.34 -5.68 5.59
CA SER A 113 -12.68 -5.14 5.70
C SER A 113 -13.68 -6.13 5.12
N ARG A 114 -14.56 -6.71 5.97
CA ARG A 114 -15.79 -7.32 5.51
C ARG A 114 -16.60 -6.22 4.82
N GLY A 115 -16.68 -6.25 3.49
CA GLY A 115 -17.53 -5.35 2.73
C GLY A 115 -18.97 -5.55 3.22
N VAL A 116 -19.57 -4.50 3.75
CA VAL A 116 -21.03 -4.47 3.95
C VAL A 116 -21.61 -4.32 2.56
N ILE A 117 -22.01 -5.44 1.95
CA ILE A 117 -22.87 -5.44 0.78
C ILE A 117 -24.23 -4.96 1.29
N ILE A 118 -24.53 -3.67 1.14
CA ILE A 118 -25.90 -3.20 1.24
C ILE A 118 -26.57 -3.65 -0.06
N VAL A 119 -27.24 -4.80 -0.01
CA VAL A 119 -28.24 -5.15 -1.01
C VAL A 119 -29.45 -4.27 -0.70
N LEU A 120 -29.68 -3.26 -1.54
CA LEU A 120 -30.94 -2.52 -1.59
C LEU A 120 -32.03 -3.38 -2.23
#